data_AF-A0A1Y1NHE6-F1
#
_entry.id   AF-A0A1Y1NHE6-F1
#
_cell.length_a   1.000
_cell.length_b   1.000
_cell.length_c   1.000
_cell.angle_alpha   90.00
_cell.angle_beta   90.00
_cell.angle_gamma   90.00
#
_symmetry.space_group_name_H-M   'P 1'
#
loop_
_entity.id
_entity.type
_entity.pdbx_description
1 polymer ?
#
loop_
_entity_poly.entity_id
_entity_poly.type
_entity_poly.pdbx_seq_one_letter_code
_entity_poly.pdbx_strand_id
1 'polypeptide(L)'
;HFIDRETMKSLVIVVTGLAVVTSLVPEDIWIKWNKEISGYQDKCLQESGADMQDVLDIDRYLTTGDHNDAVKCFYKCIFNSAEVFDSNGQLSDEKYTQKFPWVPLASASKCKLDKVDDDKCEKSYSICKCIVNELDVK
;
A
#
# COMPACT_ATOMS: atom_id res chain seq x y z
N HIS A 1 -25.36 65.46 -16.75
CA HIS A 1 -25.75 64.13 -16.24
C HIS A 1 -24.47 63.33 -16.07
N PHE A 2 -23.80 63.51 -14.93
CA PHE A 2 -23.89 62.71 -13.69
C PHE A 2 -23.35 61.28 -13.89
N ILE A 3 -22.26 61.03 -13.19
CA ILE A 3 -21.53 59.76 -13.06
C ILE A 3 -22.36 58.85 -12.15
N ASP A 4 -22.76 57.68 -12.64
CA ASP A 4 -23.12 56.50 -11.83
C ASP A 4 -22.06 55.43 -12.20
N ARG A 5 -21.07 55.15 -11.36
CA ARG A 5 -21.10 54.47 -10.06
C ARG A 5 -21.63 53.03 -10.18
N GLU A 6 -20.65 52.14 -10.28
CA GLU A 6 -20.62 50.82 -9.64
C GLU A 6 -21.63 49.78 -10.10
N THR A 7 -21.11 48.80 -10.85
CA THR A 7 -21.18 47.39 -10.43
C THR A 7 -20.17 46.63 -11.27
N MET A 8 -18.93 46.64 -10.78
CA MET A 8 -17.88 45.73 -11.21
C MET A 8 -18.47 44.31 -11.04
N LYS A 9 -18.83 43.65 -12.15
CA LYS A 9 -19.32 42.28 -12.14
C LYS A 9 -18.15 41.38 -11.74
N SER A 10 -17.96 41.21 -10.43
CA SER A 10 -16.97 40.33 -9.84
C SER A 10 -17.14 38.93 -10.41
N LEU A 11 -16.20 38.52 -11.26
CA LEU A 11 -15.98 37.15 -11.64
C LEU A 11 -15.45 36.42 -10.40
N VAL A 12 -16.35 35.86 -9.60
CA VAL A 12 -15.98 34.89 -8.57
C VAL A 12 -15.60 33.61 -9.29
N ILE A 13 -14.31 33.47 -9.60
CA ILE A 13 -13.74 32.20 -10.05
C ILE A 13 -13.73 31.29 -8.83
N VAL A 14 -14.76 30.46 -8.70
CA VAL A 14 -14.78 29.37 -7.73
C VAL A 14 -13.78 28.33 -8.21
N VAL A 15 -12.53 28.45 -7.75
CA VAL A 15 -11.54 27.39 -7.85
C VAL A 15 -11.97 26.32 -6.85
N THR A 16 -12.82 25.39 -7.29
CA THR A 16 -13.02 24.12 -6.58
C THR A 16 -11.70 23.37 -6.67
N GLY A 17 -10.83 23.57 -5.68
CA GLY A 17 -9.68 22.70 -5.48
C GLY A 17 -10.21 21.30 -5.26
N LEU A 18 -10.05 20.44 -6.27
CA LEU A 18 -10.13 18.99 -6.06
C LEU A 18 -9.02 18.69 -5.05
N ALA A 19 -9.40 18.47 -3.79
CA ALA A 19 -8.49 17.87 -2.84
C ALA A 19 -8.13 16.50 -3.42
N VAL A 20 -6.95 16.41 -4.01
CA VAL A 20 -6.34 15.11 -4.30
C VAL A 20 -6.13 14.50 -2.93
N VAL A 21 -7.02 13.60 -2.54
CA VAL A 21 -6.83 12.79 -1.34
C VAL A 21 -5.62 11.93 -1.64
N THR A 22 -4.44 12.42 -1.28
CA THR A 22 -3.22 11.64 -1.35
C THR A 22 -3.39 10.51 -0.35
N SER A 23 -3.59 9.31 -0.85
CA SER A 23 -3.81 8.07 -0.10
C SER A 23 -2.49 7.60 0.53
N LEU A 24 -1.91 8.44 1.37
CA LEU A 24 -0.68 8.16 2.10
C LEU A 24 -0.95 7.05 3.12
N VAL A 25 -0.08 6.04 3.15
CA VAL A 25 -0.12 5.03 4.21
C VAL A 25 0.11 5.72 5.56
N PRO A 26 -0.72 5.46 6.59
CA PRO A 26 -0.52 6.04 7.91
C PRO A 26 0.88 5.78 8.46
N GLU A 27 1.48 6.79 9.10
CA GLU A 27 2.88 6.74 9.55
C GLU A 27 3.15 5.59 10.53
N ASP A 28 2.20 5.30 11.42
CA ASP A 28 2.35 4.21 12.38
C ASP A 28 2.38 2.84 11.69
N ILE A 29 1.57 2.64 10.64
CA ILE A 29 1.58 1.43 9.81
C ILE A 29 2.92 1.31 9.07
N TRP A 30 3.41 2.40 8.49
CA TRP A 30 4.71 2.41 7.81
C TRP A 30 5.88 2.06 8.76
N ILE A 31 5.90 2.62 9.98
CA ILE A 31 6.93 2.31 10.99
C ILE A 31 6.87 0.83 11.39
N LYS A 32 5.67 0.32 11.68
CA LYS A 32 5.46 -1.09 12.07
C LYS A 32 5.89 -2.05 10.97
N TRP A 33 5.52 -1.76 9.72
CA TRP A 33 5.93 -2.53 8.55
C TRP A 33 7.45 -2.59 8.44
N ASN A 34 8.13 -1.45 8.35
CA ASN A 34 9.59 -1.37 8.21
C ASN A 34 10.33 -2.11 9.33
N LYS A 35 9.83 -2.00 10.56
CA LYS A 35 10.40 -2.73 11.70
C LYS A 35 10.31 -4.25 11.53
N GLU A 36 9.17 -4.77 11.12
CA GLU A 36 8.97 -6.23 11.01
C GLU A 36 9.71 -6.84 9.81
N ILE A 37 9.95 -6.05 8.75
CA ILE A 37 10.60 -6.52 7.53
C ILE A 37 12.10 -6.27 7.47
N SER A 38 12.68 -5.52 8.43
CA SER A 38 14.08 -5.07 8.36
C SER A 38 15.09 -6.22 8.21
N GLY A 39 14.79 -7.39 8.77
CA GLY A 39 15.63 -8.60 8.64
C GLY A 39 15.63 -9.25 7.25
N TYR A 40 14.78 -8.78 6.33
CA TYR A 40 14.62 -9.35 4.99
C TYR A 40 14.94 -8.35 3.86
N GLN A 41 15.02 -7.04 4.18
CA GLN A 41 15.11 -5.96 3.19
C GLN A 41 16.25 -6.17 2.19
N ASP A 42 17.50 -6.29 2.66
CA ASP A 42 18.67 -6.41 1.78
C ASP A 42 18.58 -7.63 0.85
N LYS A 43 18.20 -8.78 1.41
CA LYS A 43 18.01 -10.02 0.63
C LYS A 43 16.93 -9.81 -0.44
N CYS A 44 15.80 -9.21 -0.08
CA CYS A 44 14.67 -9.08 -0.99
C CYS A 44 14.88 -7.99 -2.04
N LEU A 45 15.62 -6.92 -1.76
CA LEU A 45 16.08 -5.98 -2.78
C LEU A 45 17.00 -6.69 -3.78
N GLN A 46 17.96 -7.48 -3.29
CA GLN A 46 18.86 -8.24 -4.16
C GLN A 46 18.13 -9.29 -5.01
N GLU A 47 17.18 -10.03 -4.45
CA GLU A 47 16.44 -11.08 -5.16
C GLU A 47 15.47 -10.51 -6.21
N SER A 48 14.80 -9.41 -5.87
CA SER A 48 13.81 -8.78 -6.75
C SER A 48 14.43 -7.88 -7.82
N GLY A 49 15.62 -7.34 -7.56
CA GLY A 49 16.22 -6.28 -8.36
C GLY A 49 15.52 -4.93 -8.22
N ALA A 50 14.66 -4.76 -7.22
CA ALA A 50 13.99 -3.50 -6.94
C ALA A 50 14.97 -2.45 -6.42
N ASP A 51 14.76 -1.20 -6.82
CA ASP A 51 15.46 -0.07 -6.21
C ASP A 51 14.85 0.25 -4.84
N MET A 52 15.68 0.61 -3.87
CA MET A 52 15.20 0.92 -2.51
C MET A 52 14.31 2.17 -2.51
N GLN A 53 14.58 3.16 -3.35
CA GLN A 53 13.76 4.36 -3.44
C GLN A 53 12.36 4.03 -3.99
N ASP A 54 12.29 3.16 -5.01
CA ASP A 54 11.01 2.69 -5.54
C ASP A 54 10.19 1.97 -4.45
N VAL A 55 10.82 1.10 -3.65
CA VAL A 55 10.16 0.42 -2.53
C VAL A 55 9.68 1.41 -1.47
N LEU A 56 10.49 2.39 -1.09
CA LEU A 56 10.13 3.40 -0.09
C LEU A 56 8.97 4.30 -0.55
N ASP A 57 8.99 4.71 -1.81
CA ASP A 57 7.92 5.50 -2.40
C ASP A 57 6.63 4.69 -2.40
N ILE A 58 6.70 3.40 -2.74
CA ILE A 58 5.54 2.51 -2.79
C ILE A 58 5.01 2.19 -1.40
N ASP A 59 5.86 1.92 -0.42
CA ASP A 59 5.42 1.72 0.98
C ASP A 59 4.67 2.95 1.53
N ARG A 60 4.91 4.13 0.95
CA ARG A 60 4.26 5.38 1.35
C ARG A 60 2.99 5.69 0.54
N TYR A 61 2.88 5.18 -0.69
CA TYR A 61 1.78 5.43 -1.63
C TYR A 61 1.11 4.15 -2.14
N LEU A 62 1.20 3.06 -1.37
CA LEU A 62 0.87 1.69 -1.78
C LEU A 62 -0.54 1.54 -2.38
N THR A 63 -1.45 2.39 -1.94
CA THR A 63 -2.87 2.38 -2.34
C THR A 63 -3.13 3.06 -3.68
N THR A 64 -2.13 3.77 -4.25
CA THR A 64 -2.25 4.51 -5.52
C THR A 64 -1.31 3.96 -6.59
N GLY A 65 -1.88 3.37 -7.63
CA GLY A 65 -1.15 2.99 -8.85
C GLY A 65 -0.78 1.53 -8.97
N ASP A 66 -0.36 1.17 -10.19
CA ASP A 66 0.32 -0.08 -10.52
C ASP A 66 1.84 0.20 -10.55
N HIS A 67 2.65 -0.78 -10.18
CA HIS A 67 4.08 -0.61 -10.01
C HIS A 67 4.88 -1.63 -10.82
N ASN A 68 6.18 -1.40 -10.94
CA ASN A 68 7.05 -2.31 -11.65
C ASN A 68 7.08 -3.70 -10.99
N ASP A 69 7.34 -4.73 -11.79
CA ASP A 69 7.32 -6.12 -11.33
C ASP A 69 8.39 -6.39 -10.26
N ALA A 70 9.51 -5.66 -10.31
CA ALA A 70 10.58 -5.79 -9.32
C ALA A 70 10.05 -5.47 -7.90
N VAL A 71 9.34 -4.36 -7.72
CA VAL A 71 8.78 -4.01 -6.40
C VAL A 71 7.67 -4.99 -5.99
N LYS A 72 6.83 -5.44 -6.91
CA LYS A 72 5.84 -6.50 -6.60
C LYS A 72 6.54 -7.78 -6.11
N CYS A 73 7.64 -8.16 -6.76
CA CYS A 73 8.44 -9.31 -6.39
C CYS A 73 9.22 -9.11 -5.09
N PHE A 74 9.53 -7.87 -4.69
CA PHE A 74 10.05 -7.56 -3.36
C PHE A 74 9.07 -8.02 -2.27
N TYR A 75 7.78 -7.66 -2.35
CA TYR A 75 6.76 -8.12 -1.39
C TYR A 75 6.60 -9.65 -1.39
N LYS A 76 6.69 -10.29 -2.57
CA LYS A 76 6.73 -11.76 -2.65
C LYS A 76 7.88 -12.34 -1.83
N CYS A 77 9.09 -11.80 -1.99
CA CYS A 77 10.25 -12.25 -1.22
C CYS A 77 10.05 -12.05 0.28
N ILE A 78 9.49 -10.91 0.71
CA ILE A 78 9.19 -10.64 2.13
C ILE A 78 8.23 -11.68 2.67
N PHE A 79 7.09 -11.91 2.01
CA PHE A 79 6.08 -12.86 2.50
C PHE A 79 6.58 -14.31 2.51
N ASN A 80 7.39 -14.70 1.51
CA ASN A 80 8.04 -16.01 1.53
C ASN A 80 9.04 -16.15 2.67
N SER A 81 9.88 -15.13 2.90
CA SER A 81 10.88 -15.14 3.97
C SER A 81 10.25 -15.06 5.37
N ALA A 82 9.04 -14.51 5.46
CA ALA A 82 8.20 -14.48 6.65
C ALA A 82 7.32 -15.73 6.83
N GLU A 83 7.32 -16.66 5.86
CA GLU A 83 6.58 -17.91 5.89
C GLU A 83 5.06 -17.77 6.13
N VAL A 84 4.47 -16.67 5.66
CA VAL A 84 3.05 -16.33 5.93
C VAL A 84 2.05 -17.06 5.03
N PHE A 85 2.54 -17.84 4.06
CA PHE A 85 1.69 -18.67 3.21
C PHE A 85 1.47 -20.06 3.82
N ASP A 86 0.32 -20.65 3.51
CA ASP A 86 0.02 -22.05 3.80
C ASP A 86 0.58 -23.00 2.74
N SER A 87 0.34 -24.31 2.90
CA SER A 87 0.80 -25.33 1.96
C SER A 87 0.20 -25.22 0.56
N ASN A 88 -0.92 -24.51 0.42
CA ASN A 88 -1.60 -24.26 -0.85
C ASN A 88 -1.12 -22.95 -1.50
N GLY A 89 -0.16 -22.25 -0.88
CA GLY A 89 0.31 -20.94 -1.33
C GLY A 89 -0.71 -19.82 -1.10
N GLN A 90 -1.71 -20.04 -0.26
CA GLN A 90 -2.68 -19.03 0.17
C GLN A 90 -2.18 -18.30 1.40
N LEU A 91 -2.59 -17.05 1.60
CA LEU A 91 -2.25 -16.31 2.80
C LEU A 91 -2.85 -17.01 4.03
N SER A 92 -2.01 -17.39 4.98
CA SER A 92 -2.46 -17.79 6.31
C SER A 92 -2.59 -16.55 7.17
N ASP A 93 -3.81 -16.16 7.52
CA ASP A 93 -4.08 -15.06 8.43
C ASP A 93 -3.48 -15.28 9.82
N GLU A 94 -3.52 -16.50 10.34
CA GLU A 94 -2.86 -16.85 11.60
C GLU A 94 -1.35 -16.62 11.55
N LYS A 95 -0.64 -17.19 10.56
CA LYS A 95 0.81 -16.97 10.42
C LYS A 95 1.13 -15.51 10.14
N TYR A 96 0.32 -14.85 9.32
CA TYR A 96 0.49 -13.45 8.98
C TYR A 96 0.38 -12.57 10.22
N THR A 97 -0.64 -12.76 11.05
CA THR A 97 -0.81 -11.98 12.29
C THR A 97 0.17 -12.37 13.39
N GLN A 98 0.69 -13.60 13.41
CA GLN A 98 1.82 -13.95 14.27
C GLN A 98 3.08 -13.17 13.87
N LYS A 99 3.33 -13.02 12.57
CA LYS A 99 4.47 -12.26 12.06
C LYS A 99 4.29 -10.75 12.16
N PHE A 100 3.07 -10.26 11.90
CA PHE A 100 2.69 -8.85 11.89
C PHE A 100 1.57 -8.61 12.93
N PRO A 101 1.90 -8.63 14.24
CA PRO A 101 0.90 -8.64 15.33
C PRO A 101 0.07 -7.35 15.44
N TRP A 102 0.48 -6.31 14.74
CA TRP A 102 -0.25 -5.05 14.63
C TRP A 102 -1.38 -5.10 13.59
N VAL A 103 -1.45 -6.15 12.76
CA VAL A 103 -2.56 -6.38 11.82
C VAL A 103 -3.63 -7.21 12.52
N PRO A 104 -4.88 -6.73 12.61
CA PRO A 104 -5.98 -7.51 13.15
C PRO A 104 -6.25 -8.76 12.30
N LEU A 105 -6.54 -9.89 12.95
CA LEU A 105 -6.88 -11.14 12.26
C LEU A 105 -7.98 -10.96 11.21
N ALA A 106 -9.05 -10.24 11.56
CA ALA A 106 -10.15 -9.95 10.64
C ALA A 106 -9.72 -9.21 9.37
N SER A 107 -8.75 -8.29 9.47
CA SER A 107 -8.20 -7.58 8.30
C SER A 107 -7.39 -8.54 7.41
N ALA A 108 -6.53 -9.38 8.02
CA ALA A 108 -5.77 -10.39 7.29
C ALA A 108 -6.69 -11.44 6.61
N SER A 109 -7.75 -11.90 7.30
CA SER A 109 -8.71 -12.88 6.76
C SER A 109 -9.45 -12.36 5.53
N LYS A 110 -9.82 -11.07 5.49
CA LYS A 110 -10.48 -10.46 4.32
C LYS A 110 -9.57 -10.33 3.11
N CYS A 111 -8.26 -10.28 3.32
CA CYS A 111 -7.26 -10.14 2.27
C CYS A 111 -6.73 -11.47 1.74
N LYS A 112 -7.36 -12.59 2.12
CA LYS A 112 -7.15 -13.88 1.47
C LYS A 112 -7.71 -13.80 0.05
N LEU A 113 -6.82 -13.89 -0.94
CA LEU A 113 -7.21 -13.94 -2.34
C LEU A 113 -7.41 -15.40 -2.77
N ASP A 114 -8.64 -15.76 -3.16
CA ASP A 114 -9.01 -17.13 -3.55
C ASP A 114 -8.37 -17.62 -4.85
N LYS A 115 -7.85 -16.69 -5.67
CA LYS A 115 -7.20 -17.05 -6.93
C LYS A 115 -5.76 -17.48 -6.67
N VAL A 116 -5.43 -18.65 -7.20
CA VAL A 116 -4.06 -18.96 -7.60
C VAL A 116 -3.78 -18.03 -8.78
N ASP A 117 -3.38 -16.80 -8.49
CA ASP A 117 -2.76 -15.99 -9.52
C ASP A 117 -1.45 -16.69 -9.89
N ASP A 118 -1.24 -16.94 -11.19
CA ASP A 118 0.00 -17.55 -11.67
C ASP A 118 1.19 -16.62 -11.35
N ASP A 119 0.93 -15.31 -11.29
CA ASP A 119 1.89 -14.31 -10.84
C ASP A 119 1.88 -14.13 -9.32
N LYS A 120 2.84 -14.80 -8.68
CA LYS A 120 3.07 -14.71 -7.24
C LYS A 120 3.51 -13.32 -6.78
N CYS A 121 4.13 -12.51 -7.65
CA CYS A 121 4.51 -11.14 -7.34
C CYS A 121 3.28 -10.25 -7.27
N GLU A 122 2.42 -10.31 -8.28
CA GLU A 122 1.14 -9.59 -8.29
C GLU A 122 0.27 -9.97 -7.09
N LYS A 123 0.18 -11.27 -6.79
CA LYS A 123 -0.58 -11.77 -5.64
C LYS A 123 -0.10 -11.18 -4.31
N SER A 124 1.21 -11.22 -4.05
CA SER A 124 1.76 -10.69 -2.79
C SER A 124 1.59 -9.18 -2.69
N TYR A 125 1.76 -8.47 -3.79
CA TYR A 125 1.52 -7.03 -3.85
C TYR A 125 0.04 -6.69 -3.58
N SER A 126 -0.89 -7.40 -4.23
CA SER A 126 -2.33 -7.25 -4.02
C SER A 126 -2.77 -7.54 -2.58
N ILE A 127 -2.18 -8.55 -1.93
CA ILE A 127 -2.41 -8.81 -0.50
C ILE A 127 -1.95 -7.61 0.34
N CYS A 128 -0.75 -7.08 0.08
CA CYS A 128 -0.21 -5.94 0.83
C CYS A 128 -1.12 -4.70 0.69
N LYS A 129 -1.56 -4.38 -0.53
CA LYS A 129 -2.54 -3.30 -0.78
C LYS A 129 -3.84 -3.49 -0.01
N CYS A 130 -4.40 -4.70 -0.06
CA CYS A 130 -5.63 -5.01 0.65
C CYS A 130 -5.49 -4.77 2.15
N ILE A 131 -4.38 -5.21 2.76
CA ILE A 131 -4.16 -5.08 4.19
C ILE A 131 -4.03 -3.61 4.58
N VAL A 132 -3.28 -2.81 3.82
CA VAL A 132 -3.18 -1.37 4.07
C VAL A 132 -4.55 -0.69 3.95
N ASN A 133 -5.35 -1.03 2.93
CA ASN A 133 -6.71 -0.49 2.79
C ASN A 133 -7.61 -0.89 3.97
N GLU A 134 -7.54 -2.13 4.47
CA GLU A 134 -8.31 -2.58 5.64
C GLU A 134 -7.88 -1.92 6.96
N LEU A 135 -6.68 -1.32 7.00
CA LEU A 135 -6.17 -0.58 8.14
C LEU A 135 -6.46 0.92 8.05
N ASP A 136 -6.52 1.47 6.84
CA ASP A 136 -6.80 2.90 6.56
C ASP A 136 -8.30 3.24 6.70
N VAL A 137 -9.21 2.29 6.49
CA VAL A 137 -10.68 2.49 6.59
C VAL A 137 -11.19 2.54 8.05
N LYS A 138 -10.29 2.63 9.05
CA LYS A 138 -10.65 2.67 10.48
C LYS A 138 -10.51 4.04 11.13
#